data_AF-A0A329MGK8-F1
#
_entry.id   AF-A0A329MGK8-F1
#
_cell.length_a   1.000
_cell.length_b   1.000
_cell.length_c   1.000
_cell.angle_alpha   90.00
_cell.angle_beta   90.00
_cell.angle_gamma   90.00
#
_symmetry.space_group_name_H-M   'P 1'
#
loop_
_entity.id
_entity.type
_entity.pdbx_description
1 polymer ?
#
loop_
_entity_poly.entity_id
_entity_poly.type
_entity_poly.pdbx_seq_one_letter_code
_entity_poly.pdbx_strand_id
1 'polypeptide(L)' 'MTESKRIDCMKCRYYYVTWDKSFPRGCKFFNFKSAQMPAIVVRQSSGTPCLKFEPKG' A
#
# COMPACT_ATOMS: atom_id res chain seq x y z
N MET A 1 -1.67 11.43 22.62
CA MET A 1 -2.52 10.71 21.65
C MET A 1 -2.06 11.04 20.24
N THR A 2 -1.35 10.13 19.58
CA THR A 2 -1.25 10.09 18.12
C THR A 2 -0.92 8.64 17.78
N GLU A 3 -1.99 7.86 17.67
CA GLU A 3 -1.95 6.47 17.26
C GLU A 3 -1.14 6.38 15.96
N SER A 4 0.00 5.70 16.01
CA SER A 4 0.77 5.34 14.81
C SER A 4 -0.09 4.37 14.01
N LYS A 5 -1.04 4.92 13.25
CA LYS A 5 -2.06 4.18 12.53
C LYS A 5 -1.36 3.37 11.45
N ARG A 6 -0.97 2.15 11.79
CA ARG A 6 -0.37 1.19 10.87
C ARG A 6 -1.41 0.94 9.77
N ILE A 7 -1.07 1.37 8.56
CA ILE A 7 -1.97 1.28 7.41
C ILE A 7 -1.94 -0.15 6.88
N ASP A 8 -3.04 -0.88 7.07
CA ASP A 8 -3.23 -2.23 6.54
C ASP A 8 -3.54 -2.18 5.04
N CYS A 9 -2.52 -2.27 4.19
CA CYS A 9 -2.73 -2.31 2.73
C CYS A 9 -3.69 -3.43 2.31
N MET A 10 -3.73 -4.56 3.01
CA MET A 10 -4.64 -5.67 2.69
C MET A 10 -6.12 -5.28 2.78
N LYS A 11 -6.45 -4.38 3.70
CA LYS A 11 -7.79 -3.81 3.86
C LYS A 11 -8.06 -2.66 2.89
N CYS A 12 -7.10 -2.26 2.07
CA CYS A 12 -7.27 -1.14 1.17
C CYS A 12 -7.99 -1.55 -0.12
N ARG A 13 -8.95 -0.74 -0.60
CA ARG A 13 -9.64 -0.96 -1.88
C ARG A 13 -8.71 -0.94 -3.08
N TYR A 14 -7.64 -0.15 -2.98
CA TYR A 14 -6.65 0.01 -4.05
C TYR A 14 -5.63 -1.12 -4.08
N TYR A 15 -5.53 -1.91 -3.01
CA TYR A 15 -4.63 -3.03 -2.96
C TYR A 15 -5.15 -4.18 -3.81
N TYR A 16 -4.27 -4.65 -4.69
CA TYR A 16 -4.50 -5.82 -5.52
C TYR A 16 -3.26 -6.72 -5.47
N VAL A 17 -3.51 -8.02 -5.54
CA VAL A 17 -2.44 -9.01 -5.75
C VAL A 17 -2.13 -9.03 -7.23
N THR A 18 -0.85 -9.00 -7.56
CA THR A 18 -0.39 -9.14 -8.94
C THR A 18 0.08 -10.57 -9.17
N TRP A 19 0.00 -11.03 -10.42
CA TRP A 19 0.47 -12.36 -10.83
C TRP A 19 1.98 -12.39 -11.12
N ASP A 20 2.70 -11.31 -10.80
CA ASP A 20 4.14 -11.20 -10.99
C ASP A 20 4.87 -11.79 -9.78
N LYS A 21 5.70 -12.82 -10.01
CA LYS A 21 6.47 -13.49 -8.95
C LYS A 21 7.41 -12.51 -8.23
N SER A 22 7.96 -11.53 -8.95
CA SER A 22 8.87 -10.55 -8.39
C SER A 22 8.12 -9.48 -7.60
N PHE A 23 6.90 -9.15 -8.01
CA PHE A 23 6.11 -8.06 -7.43
C PHE A 23 4.66 -8.47 -7.13
N PRO A 24 4.41 -9.40 -6.19
CA PRO A 24 3.07 -9.95 -5.95
C PRO A 24 2.06 -8.94 -5.39
N ARG A 25 2.49 -7.75 -4.98
CA ARG A 25 1.63 -6.73 -4.36
C ARG A 25 1.57 -5.49 -5.23
N GLY A 26 0.39 -4.94 -5.44
CA GLY A 26 0.21 -3.72 -6.22
C GLY A 26 -0.73 -2.73 -5.56
N CYS A 27 -0.57 -1.46 -5.90
CA CYS A 27 -1.49 -0.39 -5.53
C CYS A 27 -2.08 0.24 -6.80
N LYS A 28 -3.39 0.15 -6.98
CA LYS A 28 -4.08 0.71 -8.16
C LYS A 28 -4.04 2.23 -8.18
N PHE A 29 -4.12 2.87 -7.01
CA PHE A 29 -4.12 4.33 -6.89
C PHE A 29 -2.82 4.95 -7.40
N PHE A 30 -1.68 4.42 -6.95
CA PHE A 30 -0.36 4.87 -7.37
C PHE A 30 0.16 4.12 -8.62
N ASN A 31 -0.63 3.20 -9.15
CA ASN A 31 -0.35 2.40 -10.34
C ASN A 31 1.04 1.72 -10.35
N PHE A 32 1.50 1.21 -9.21
CA PHE A 32 2.78 0.49 -9.10
C PHE A 32 2.59 -0.94 -8.54
N LYS A 33 3.63 -1.75 -8.76
CA LYS A 33 3.78 -3.10 -8.22
C LYS A 33 5.04 -3.15 -7.36
N SER A 34 5.01 -3.89 -6.26
CA SER A 34 6.12 -4.04 -5.34
C SER A 34 6.19 -5.43 -4.72
N ALA A 35 7.42 -5.83 -4.37
CA ALA A 35 7.64 -7.02 -3.57
C ALA A 35 7.29 -6.72 -2.12
N GLN A 36 7.49 -5.51 -1.64
CA GLN A 36 7.16 -5.09 -0.27
C GLN A 36 5.68 -4.67 -0.17
N MET A 37 5.20 -4.44 1.05
CA MET A 37 3.86 -3.90 1.26
C MET A 37 3.76 -2.50 0.63
N PRO A 38 2.70 -2.16 -0.13
CA PRO A 38 2.64 -0.88 -0.82
C PRO A 38 2.75 0.34 0.10
N ALA A 39 2.27 0.28 1.35
CA ALA A 39 2.45 1.36 2.32
C ALA A 39 3.93 1.61 2.68
N ILE A 40 4.76 0.57 2.68
CA ILE A 40 6.21 0.69 2.94
C ILE A 40 6.86 1.41 1.75
N VAL A 41 6.53 1.00 0.53
CA VAL A 41 7.08 1.62 -0.69
C VAL A 41 6.64 3.08 -0.83
N VAL A 42 5.37 3.38 -0.56
CA VAL A 42 4.86 4.75 -0.54
C VAL A 42 5.59 5.57 0.51
N ARG A 43 5.83 5.02 1.71
CA ARG A 43 6.59 5.70 2.76
C ARG A 43 8.05 5.92 2.39
N GLN A 44 8.70 4.95 1.76
CA GLN A 44 10.08 5.09 1.28
C GLN A 44 10.19 6.13 0.17
N SER A 45 9.21 6.18 -0.74
CA SER A 45 9.24 7.08 -1.89
C SER A 45 8.79 8.51 -1.54
N SER A 46 7.80 8.65 -0.66
CA SER A 46 7.18 9.95 -0.32
C SER A 46 7.69 10.53 1.02
N GLY A 47 8.40 9.74 1.84
CA GLY A 47 8.78 10.10 3.20
C GLY A 47 7.62 10.05 4.22
N THR A 48 6.38 9.98 3.76
CA THR A 48 5.16 9.99 4.60
C THR A 48 4.37 8.68 4.49
N PRO A 49 3.61 8.28 5.53
CA PRO A 49 2.69 7.15 5.44
C PRO A 49 1.64 7.35 4.33
N CYS A 50 1.07 6.26 3.82
CA CYS A 50 0.10 6.29 2.73
C CYS A 50 -1.18 7.06 3.10
N LEU A 51 -1.28 8.34 2.71
CA LEU A 51 -2.45 9.19 2.99
C LEU A 51 -3.70 8.80 2.16
N LYS A 52 -3.53 7.93 1.17
CA LYS A 52 -4.57 7.50 0.22
C LYS A 52 -5.14 6.12 0.57
N PHE A 53 -5.01 5.71 1.83
CA PHE A 53 -5.62 4.49 2.31
C PHE A 53 -7.15 4.63 2.35
N GLU A 54 -7.83 3.86 1.53
CA GLU A 54 -9.28 3.68 1.61
C GLU A 54 -9.63 2.24 1.98
N PRO A 55 -10.38 2.01 3.06
CA PRO A 55 -10.80 0.67 3.45
C PRO A 55 -11.75 0.06 2.40
N LYS A 56 -11.66 -1.26 2.19
CA LYS A 56 -12.71 -2.06 1.56
C LYS A 56 -13.85 -2.13 2.57
N GLY A 57 -15.00 -1.53 2.22
CA GLY A 57 -16.25 -1.70 2.96
C GLY A 57 -16.76 -3.12 2.86
#